data_AF-A0A7L4NPZ4-F1
#
_entry.id   AF-A0A7L4NPZ4-F1
#
_cell.length_a   1.000
_cell.length_b   1.000
_cell.length_c   1.000
_cell.angle_alpha   90.00
_cell.angle_beta   90.00
_cell.angle_gamma   90.00
#
_symmetry.space_group_name_H-M   'P 1'
#
loop_
_entity.id
_entity.type
_entity.pdbx_description
1 polymer ?
#
loop_
_entity_poly.entity_id
_entity_poly.type
_entity_poly.pdbx_seq_one_letter_code
_entity_poly.pdbx_strand_id
1 'polypeptide(L)'
;EFPTTFDPVVIASRLRQMGDQCNLDFERVSSEPLAEVLRGKKNLKLLSCCLQVEKFGAAVDSLIRRWSDQNPQLGYERACLCVSVKLVMYLIQKVPAMRHSNQLTEVINGNSQVRKYIEDHGGWVRV
;
A
#
# COMPACT_ATOMS: atom_id res chain seq x y z
N GLU A 1 -14.20 4.22 30.08
CA GLU A 1 -13.39 4.25 28.85
C GLU A 1 -11.96 3.83 29.17
N PHE A 2 -11.42 2.83 28.48
CA PHE A 2 -9.98 2.58 28.55
C PHE A 2 -9.32 3.48 27.51
N PRO A 3 -8.29 4.26 27.86
CA PRO A 3 -7.53 4.99 26.87
C PRO A 3 -6.91 3.93 25.96
N THR A 4 -7.34 3.88 24.71
CA THR A 4 -6.62 3.15 23.67
C THR A 4 -5.31 3.88 23.45
N THR A 5 -4.33 3.59 24.29
CA THR A 5 -2.99 4.13 24.19
C THR A 5 -2.43 3.77 22.82
N PHE A 6 -1.87 4.77 22.14
CA PHE A 6 -1.18 4.57 20.88
C PHE A 6 -0.02 3.58 21.10
N ASP A 7 -0.18 2.35 20.64
CA ASP A 7 0.86 1.34 20.64
C ASP A 7 1.32 1.08 19.19
N PRO A 8 2.52 1.56 18.81
CA PRO A 8 3.03 1.39 17.45
C PRO A 8 3.30 -0.09 17.10
N VAL A 9 3.55 -0.95 18.10
CA VAL A 9 3.76 -2.39 17.88
C VAL A 9 2.45 -3.07 17.47
N VAL A 10 1.34 -2.71 18.11
CA VAL A 10 0.01 -3.24 17.76
C VAL A 10 -0.38 -2.81 16.34
N ILE A 11 -0.17 -1.54 15.99
CA ILE A 11 -0.46 -1.02 14.64
C ILE A 11 0.42 -1.72 13.60
N ALA A 12 1.73 -1.85 13.85
CA ALA A 12 2.65 -2.52 12.94
C ALA A 12 2.30 -4.01 12.75
N SER A 13 1.87 -4.69 13.82
CA SER A 13 1.42 -6.08 13.76
C SER A 13 0.16 -6.24 12.90
N ARG A 14 -0.83 -5.35 13.05
CA ARG A 14 -2.05 -5.36 12.21
C ARG A 14 -1.78 -5.05 10.76
N LEU A 15 -0.97 -4.02 10.48
CA LEU A 15 -0.56 -3.70 9.11
C LEU A 15 0.11 -4.91 8.46
N ARG A 16 1.04 -5.57 9.18
CA ARG A 16 1.66 -6.81 8.71
C ARG A 16 0.61 -7.89 8.39
N GLN A 17 -0.36 -8.09 9.28
CA GLN A 17 -1.45 -9.05 9.05
C GLN A 17 -2.28 -8.71 7.80
N MET A 18 -2.61 -7.44 7.56
CA MET A 18 -3.31 -7.00 6.35
C MET A 18 -2.49 -7.25 5.08
N GLY A 19 -1.19 -6.96 5.13
CA GLY A 19 -0.26 -7.29 4.06
C GLY A 19 -0.19 -8.81 3.82
N ASP A 20 -0.10 -9.62 4.87
CA ASP A 20 -0.02 -11.07 4.76
C ASP A 20 -1.32 -11.70 4.21
N GLN A 21 -2.49 -11.12 4.54
CA GLN A 21 -3.79 -11.50 3.97
C GLN A 21 -3.90 -11.20 2.48
N CYS A 22 -3.17 -10.20 1.98
CA CYS A 22 -3.10 -9.92 0.56
C CYS A 22 -2.25 -10.98 -0.15
N ASN A 23 -2.90 -11.90 -0.87
CA ASN A 23 -2.23 -12.99 -1.58
C ASN A 23 -1.79 -12.59 -3.00
N LEU A 24 -1.61 -11.29 -3.26
CA LEU A 24 -1.04 -10.82 -4.51
C LEU A 24 0.45 -11.17 -4.57
N ASP A 25 0.82 -11.97 -5.56
CA ASP A 25 2.21 -12.22 -5.92
C ASP A 25 2.65 -11.15 -6.93
N PHE A 26 3.26 -10.07 -6.44
CA PHE A 26 3.71 -8.96 -7.28
C PHE A 26 4.69 -9.39 -8.36
N GLU A 27 5.48 -10.44 -8.18
CA GLU A 27 6.38 -10.93 -9.23
C GLU A 27 5.58 -11.47 -10.43
N ARG A 28 4.40 -12.05 -10.17
CA ARG A 28 3.52 -12.62 -11.20
C ARG A 28 2.48 -11.64 -11.75
N VAL A 29 2.02 -10.71 -10.93
CA VAL A 29 0.95 -9.76 -11.32
C VAL A 29 1.47 -8.39 -11.75
N SER A 30 2.79 -8.17 -11.68
CA SER A 30 3.39 -6.91 -12.05
C SER A 30 3.27 -6.66 -13.54
N SER A 31 2.41 -5.70 -13.90
CA SER A 31 2.45 -5.07 -15.21
C SER A 31 3.84 -4.43 -15.45
N GLU A 32 4.23 -4.23 -16.71
CA GLU A 32 5.52 -3.60 -17.05
C GLU A 32 5.79 -2.29 -16.27
N PRO A 33 4.83 -1.36 -16.10
CA PRO A 33 5.06 -0.14 -15.33
C PRO A 33 5.35 -0.40 -13.85
N LEU A 34 4.65 -1.36 -13.22
CA LEU A 34 4.93 -1.74 -11.84
C LEU A 34 6.33 -2.36 -11.76
N ALA A 35 6.70 -3.20 -12.73
CA ALA A 35 7.98 -3.89 -12.76
C ALA A 35 9.15 -2.92 -12.94
N GLU A 36 8.98 -1.86 -13.73
CA GLU A 36 10.00 -0.83 -13.95
C GLU A 36 10.29 -0.01 -12.69
N VAL A 37 9.24 0.39 -11.97
CA VAL A 37 9.38 1.13 -10.70
C VAL A 37 10.00 0.23 -9.63
N LEU A 38 9.55 -1.02 -9.53
CA LEU A 38 10.10 -2.00 -8.59
C LEU A 38 11.57 -2.37 -8.88
N ARG A 39 12.01 -2.33 -10.15
CA ARG A 39 13.41 -2.59 -10.54
C ARG A 39 14.37 -1.43 -10.29
N GLY A 40 13.87 -0.26 -9.86
CA GLY A 40 14.71 0.90 -9.56
C GLY A 40 15.62 1.29 -10.72
N LYS A 41 15.05 1.78 -11.84
CA LYS A 41 15.88 2.33 -12.93
C LYS A 41 16.62 3.58 -12.41
N LYS A 42 17.93 3.41 -12.18
CA LYS A 42 18.94 4.37 -11.71
C LYS A 42 19.13 5.65 -12.55
N ASN A 43 18.32 5.92 -13.57
CA ASN A 43 18.52 7.05 -14.48
C ASN A 43 17.19 7.74 -14.79
N LEU A 44 16.81 8.71 -13.97
CA LEU A 44 15.61 9.52 -14.17
C LEU A 44 15.99 10.84 -14.85
N LYS A 45 15.66 10.94 -16.15
CA LYS A 45 15.31 12.24 -16.75
C LYS A 45 13.92 12.60 -16.21
N LEU A 46 13.81 13.77 -15.58
CA LEU A 46 12.65 14.27 -14.81
C LEU A 46 11.27 14.00 -15.47
N LEU A 47 11.17 14.07 -16.80
CA LEU A 47 9.92 13.88 -17.53
C LEU A 47 9.44 12.42 -17.59
N SER A 48 10.37 11.46 -17.55
CA SER A 48 10.04 10.02 -17.49
C SER A 48 9.56 9.60 -16.09
N CYS A 49 9.91 10.36 -15.05
CA CYS A 49 9.51 10.07 -13.68
C CYS A 49 8.01 10.26 -13.49
N CYS A 50 7.47 11.42 -13.89
CA CYS A 50 6.05 11.75 -13.71
C CYS A 50 5.14 10.71 -14.40
N LEU A 51 5.48 10.35 -15.65
CA LEU A 51 4.73 9.35 -16.41
C LEU A 51 4.82 7.95 -15.77
N GLN A 52 5.96 7.60 -15.17
CA GLN A 52 6.11 6.33 -14.45
C GLN A 52 5.33 6.32 -13.13
N VAL A 53 5.24 7.46 -12.42
CA VAL A 53 4.44 7.60 -11.20
C VAL A 53 2.94 7.45 -11.50
N GLU A 54 2.45 8.07 -12.56
CA GLU A 54 1.04 7.93 -12.99
C GLU A 54 0.71 6.49 -13.41
N LYS A 55 1.57 5.86 -14.23
CA LYS A 55 1.38 4.47 -14.66
C LYS A 55 1.47 3.48 -13.49
N PHE A 56 2.34 3.76 -12.52
CA PHE A 56 2.42 3.01 -11.28
C PHE A 56 1.14 3.14 -10.46
N GLY A 57 0.64 4.37 -10.28
CA GLY A 57 -0.63 4.63 -9.62
C GLY A 57 -1.79 3.86 -10.27
N ALA A 58 -1.89 3.91 -11.60
CA ALA A 58 -2.92 3.18 -12.35
C ALA A 58 -2.78 1.65 -12.24
N ALA A 59 -1.55 1.12 -12.24
CA ALA A 59 -1.29 -0.30 -12.06
C ALA A 59 -1.69 -0.77 -10.64
N VAL A 60 -1.38 0.02 -9.61
CA VAL A 60 -1.77 -0.26 -8.23
C VAL A 60 -3.29 -0.16 -8.06
N ASP A 61 -3.95 0.85 -8.62
CA ASP A 61 -5.42 0.98 -8.60
C ASP A 61 -6.10 -0.23 -9.26
N SER A 62 -5.58 -0.68 -10.41
CA SER A 62 -6.05 -1.90 -11.08
C SER A 62 -5.94 -3.14 -10.19
N LEU A 63 -4.85 -3.29 -9.44
CA LEU A 63 -4.67 -4.39 -8.49
C LEU A 63 -5.64 -4.30 -7.32
N ILE A 64 -5.89 -3.10 -6.79
CA ILE A 64 -6.84 -2.87 -5.70
C ILE A 64 -8.25 -3.26 -6.14
N ARG A 65 -8.69 -2.77 -7.31
CA ARG A 65 -10.01 -3.09 -7.87
C ARG A 65 -10.16 -4.58 -8.09
N ARG A 66 -9.17 -5.20 -8.76
CA ARG A 66 -9.20 -6.65 -9.01
C ARG A 66 -9.24 -7.47 -7.72
N TRP A 67 -8.49 -7.07 -6.69
CA TRP A 67 -8.51 -7.76 -5.41
C TRP A 67 -9.84 -7.55 -4.66
N SER A 68 -10.42 -6.35 -4.73
CA SER A 68 -11.75 -6.04 -4.19
C SER A 68 -12.85 -6.84 -4.89
N ASP A 69 -12.80 -6.96 -6.22
CA ASP A 69 -13.76 -7.75 -7.00
C ASP A 69 -13.68 -9.24 -6.65
N GLN A 70 -12.46 -9.75 -6.39
CA GLN A 70 -12.23 -11.13 -5.94
C GLN A 70 -12.63 -11.37 -4.48
N ASN A 71 -12.77 -10.30 -3.68
CA ASN A 71 -13.09 -10.38 -2.25
C ASN A 71 -14.18 -9.34 -1.89
N PRO A 72 -15.43 -9.55 -2.33
CA PRO A 72 -16.51 -8.56 -2.18
C PRO A 72 -16.74 -8.12 -0.73
N GLN A 73 -16.44 -8.99 0.24
CA GLN A 73 -16.54 -8.74 1.67
C GLN A 73 -15.53 -7.74 2.25
N LEU A 74 -14.46 -7.41 1.52
CA LEU A 74 -13.42 -6.49 2.01
C LEU A 74 -13.79 -5.02 1.80
N GLY A 75 -14.50 -4.69 0.72
CA GLY A 75 -14.68 -3.30 0.29
C GLY A 75 -13.40 -2.68 -0.30
N TYR A 76 -13.54 -1.61 -1.07
CA TYR A 76 -12.45 -0.99 -1.81
C TYR A 76 -11.37 -0.41 -0.88
N GLU A 77 -11.78 0.22 0.21
CA GLU A 77 -10.89 0.92 1.14
C GLU A 77 -9.97 -0.05 1.88
N ARG A 78 -10.51 -1.20 2.34
CA ARG A 78 -9.72 -2.25 2.97
C ARG A 78 -8.83 -2.98 1.95
N ALA A 79 -9.32 -3.21 0.73
CA ALA A 79 -8.49 -3.75 -0.35
C ALA A 79 -7.32 -2.80 -0.66
N CYS A 80 -7.57 -1.49 -0.69
CA CYS A 80 -6.55 -0.46 -0.90
C CYS A 80 -5.48 -0.52 0.20
N LEU A 81 -5.89 -0.62 1.46
CA LEU A 81 -4.97 -0.80 2.59
C LEU A 81 -4.12 -2.06 2.46
N CYS A 82 -4.75 -3.23 2.24
CA CYS A 82 -4.04 -4.51 2.13
C CYS A 82 -3.02 -4.52 0.98
N VAL A 83 -3.39 -4.01 -0.20
CA VAL A 83 -2.49 -3.93 -1.36
C VAL A 83 -1.35 -2.95 -1.13
N SER A 84 -1.64 -1.78 -0.55
CA SER A 84 -0.62 -0.75 -0.25
C SER A 84 0.40 -1.26 0.76
N VAL A 85 -0.05 -1.94 1.83
CA VAL A 85 0.86 -2.50 2.83
C VAL A 85 1.69 -3.64 2.26
N LYS A 86 1.08 -4.57 1.50
CA LYS A 86 1.83 -5.63 0.82
C LYS A 86 2.92 -5.05 -0.09
N LEU A 87 2.59 -4.02 -0.87
CA LEU A 87 3.50 -3.40 -1.83
C LEU A 87 4.70 -2.77 -1.13
N VAL A 88 4.47 -2.07 -0.01
CA VAL A 88 5.55 -1.49 0.79
C VAL A 88 6.40 -2.58 1.44
N MET A 89 5.81 -3.64 1.98
CA MET A 89 6.58 -4.77 2.52
C MET A 89 7.48 -5.40 1.46
N TYR A 90 6.96 -5.60 0.24
CA TYR A 90 7.72 -6.09 -0.89
C TYR A 90 8.86 -5.14 -1.28
N LEU A 91 8.59 -3.83 -1.35
CA LEU A 91 9.61 -2.80 -1.63
C LEU A 91 10.71 -2.75 -0.57
N ILE A 92 10.37 -2.86 0.72
CA ILE A 92 11.35 -2.89 1.83
C ILE A 92 12.26 -4.13 1.74
N GLN A 93 11.72 -5.27 1.30
CA GLN A 93 12.50 -6.49 1.09
C GLN A 93 13.47 -6.35 -0.10
N LYS A 94 13.03 -5.74 -1.20
CA LYS A 94 13.82 -5.63 -2.44
C LYS A 94 14.77 -4.43 -2.44
N VAL A 95 14.43 -3.36 -1.75
CA VAL A 95 15.16 -2.10 -1.71
C VAL A 95 15.45 -1.72 -0.26
N PRO A 96 16.59 -2.15 0.31
CA PRO A 96 16.93 -1.90 1.72
C PRO A 96 16.91 -0.42 2.13
N ALA A 97 17.17 0.49 1.18
CA ALA A 97 17.11 1.94 1.38
C ALA A 97 15.70 2.46 1.74
N MET A 98 14.64 1.70 1.45
CA MET A 98 13.25 2.06 1.74
C MET A 98 12.84 1.75 3.18
N ARG A 99 13.69 1.09 3.99
CA ARG A 99 13.40 0.76 5.40
C ARG A 99 13.14 1.97 6.30
N HIS A 100 13.55 3.16 5.88
CA HIS A 100 13.47 4.39 6.66
C HIS A 100 12.43 5.39 6.13
N SER A 101 11.61 5.02 5.14
CA SER A 101 10.75 6.00 4.48
C SER A 101 9.37 6.11 5.15
N ASN A 102 8.93 7.36 5.37
CA ASN A 102 7.57 7.71 5.77
C ASN A 102 6.53 7.49 4.65
N GLN A 103 6.94 6.86 3.53
CA GLN A 103 6.12 6.77 2.33
C GLN A 103 4.87 5.93 2.53
N LEU A 104 4.87 4.94 3.43
CA LEU A 104 3.64 4.20 3.75
C LEU A 104 2.57 5.15 4.29
N THR A 105 2.96 6.02 5.22
CA THR A 105 2.07 7.01 5.84
C THR A 105 1.60 8.05 4.83
N GLU A 106 2.49 8.50 3.93
CA GLU A 106 2.14 9.46 2.87
C GLU A 106 1.20 8.85 1.82
N VAL A 107 1.45 7.62 1.37
CA VAL A 107 0.61 6.91 0.39
C VAL A 107 -0.77 6.65 0.97
N ILE A 108 -0.84 6.15 2.20
CA ILE A 108 -2.11 5.85 2.85
C ILE A 108 -2.89 7.13 3.14
N ASN A 109 -2.25 8.13 3.76
CA ASN A 109 -2.94 9.37 4.09
C ASN A 109 -3.29 10.16 2.83
N GLY A 110 -2.52 10.04 1.74
CA GLY A 110 -2.79 10.71 0.47
C GLY A 110 -4.12 10.31 -0.18
N ASN A 111 -4.66 9.13 0.14
CA ASN A 111 -5.97 8.68 -0.33
C ASN A 111 -7.07 9.12 0.66
N SER A 112 -7.91 10.08 0.25
CA SER A 112 -8.97 10.64 1.11
C SER A 112 -10.05 9.62 1.50
N GLN A 113 -10.34 8.62 0.65
CA GLN A 113 -11.31 7.56 0.96
C GLN A 113 -10.77 6.62 2.03
N VAL A 114 -9.50 6.22 1.91
CA VAL A 114 -8.83 5.37 2.90
C VAL A 114 -8.67 6.10 4.22
N ARG A 115 -8.26 7.37 4.18
CA ARG A 115 -8.16 8.21 5.38
C ARG A 115 -9.50 8.29 6.10
N LYS A 116 -10.57 8.61 5.36
CA LYS A 116 -11.93 8.68 5.91
C LYS A 116 -12.38 7.34 6.47
N TYR A 117 -12.13 6.24 5.78
CA TYR A 117 -12.41 4.90 6.29
C TYR A 117 -11.72 4.64 7.63
N ILE A 118 -10.44 5.01 7.77
CA ILE A 118 -9.72 4.84 9.03
C ILE A 118 -10.35 5.69 10.14
N GLU A 119 -10.69 6.94 9.85
CA GLU A 119 -11.35 7.85 10.80
C GLU A 119 -12.72 7.31 11.24
N ASP A 120 -13.55 6.87 10.29
CA ASP A 120 -14.89 6.31 10.53
C ASP A 120 -14.85 5.02 11.37
N HIS A 121 -13.76 4.27 11.30
CA HIS A 121 -13.55 3.06 12.12
C HIS A 121 -12.92 3.34 13.48
N GLY A 122 -12.66 4.61 13.84
CA GLY A 122 -12.07 5.00 15.12
C GLY A 122 -10.54 4.90 15.16
N GLY A 123 -9.90 5.08 14.00
CA GLY A 123 -8.46 5.19 13.83
C GLY A 123 -7.72 3.86 13.66
N TRP A 124 -6.40 3.95 13.53
CA TRP A 124 -5.49 2.82 13.30
C TRP A 124 -5.55 1.69 14.35
N VAL A 125 -6.01 2.00 15.56
CA VAL A 125 -6.15 1.02 16.65
C VAL A 125 -7.41 0.17 16.50
N ARG A 126 -8.35 0.55 15.62
CA ARG A 126 -9.64 -0.12 15.43
C ARG A 126 -9.89 -0.63 14.02
N VAL A 127 -9.14 -0.11 13.04
CA VAL A 127 -8.96 -0.71 11.71
C VAL A 127 -8.19 -2.02 11.80
#